data_AF-M6RBU4-F1
#
_entry.id   AF-M6RBU4-F1
#
_cell.length_a   1.000
_cell.length_b   1.000
_cell.length_c   1.000
_cell.angle_alpha   90.00
_cell.angle_beta   90.00
_cell.angle_gamma   90.00
#
_symmetry.space_group_name_H-M   'P 1'
#
loop_
_entity.id
_entity.type
_entity.pdbx_description
1 polymer ?
#
loop_
_entity_poly.entity_id
_entity_poly.type
_entity_poly.pdbx_seq_one_letter_code
_entity_poly.pdbx_strand_id
1 'polypeptide(L)'
;MVAISNLGFVVGATSPSELETLRTQNPNRIFLIPGFGAQGAKLENLLPVCGRNSLINSSRGIHFASNGSDFAARAGQEAEKIHKMMQTHFIGL
;
A
#
# COMPACT_ATOMS: atom_id res chain seq x y z
N MET A 1 22.15 11.27 -4.51
CA MET A 1 20.97 10.37 -4.56
C MET A 1 21.47 8.96 -4.30
N VAL A 2 20.94 8.26 -3.29
CA VAL A 2 21.24 6.83 -3.11
C VAL A 2 20.43 6.04 -4.13
N ALA A 3 21.09 5.20 -4.92
CA ALA A 3 20.41 4.39 -5.92
C ALA A 3 19.49 3.37 -5.23
N ILE A 4 18.25 3.27 -5.71
CA ILE A 4 17.34 2.20 -5.29
C ILE A 4 17.87 0.88 -5.83
N SER A 5 17.91 -0.15 -4.99
CA SER A 5 18.35 -1.47 -5.42
C SER A 5 17.21 -2.26 -6.08
N ASN A 6 17.55 -3.07 -7.08
CA ASN A 6 16.62 -3.96 -7.78
C ASN A 6 16.20 -5.21 -6.99
N LEU A 7 16.74 -5.39 -5.78
CA LEU A 7 16.26 -6.37 -4.81
C LEU A 7 15.41 -5.63 -3.76
N GLY A 8 14.18 -6.08 -3.58
CA GLY A 8 13.21 -5.55 -2.62
C GLY A 8 12.61 -6.63 -1.74
N PHE A 9 11.65 -6.24 -0.90
CA PHE A 9 10.98 -7.13 0.07
C PHE A 9 9.48 -7.23 -0.22
N VAL A 10 8.89 -8.36 0.16
CA VAL A 10 7.43 -8.52 0.24
C VAL A 10 7.09 -8.72 1.71
N VAL A 11 6.32 -7.81 2.29
CA VAL A 11 6.00 -7.82 3.72
C VAL A 11 4.50 -7.61 3.90
N GLY A 12 3.84 -8.56 4.57
CA GLY A 12 2.39 -8.53 4.77
C GLY A 12 1.94 -7.36 5.65
N ALA A 13 0.78 -6.81 5.32
CA ALA A 13 0.17 -5.69 6.05
C ALA A 13 -0.26 -5.99 7.51
N THR A 14 -0.28 -7.26 7.92
CA THR A 14 -0.80 -7.66 9.24
C THR A 14 0.19 -7.48 10.39
N SER A 15 1.46 -7.18 10.10
CA SER A 15 2.53 -7.05 11.10
C SER A 15 3.28 -5.69 10.98
N PRO A 16 2.69 -4.56 11.41
CA PRO A 16 3.31 -3.24 11.25
C PRO A 16 4.68 -3.09 11.92
N SER A 17 4.90 -3.72 13.08
CA SER A 17 6.18 -3.66 13.81
C SER A 17 7.34 -4.34 13.07
N GLU A 18 7.06 -5.45 12.38
CA GLU A 18 8.02 -6.15 11.53
C GLU A 18 8.36 -5.31 10.30
N LEU A 19 7.34 -4.70 9.69
CA LEU A 19 7.52 -3.78 8.56
C LEU A 19 8.39 -2.58 8.94
N GLU A 20 8.17 -1.96 10.10
CA GLU A 20 8.98 -0.85 10.62
C GLU A 20 10.44 -1.26 10.85
N THR A 21 10.64 -2.43 11.47
CA THR A 21 11.99 -2.97 11.74
C THR A 21 12.75 -3.21 10.43
N LEU A 22 12.12 -3.89 9.47
CA LEU A 22 12.71 -4.17 8.17
C LEU A 22 13.00 -2.88 7.40
N ARG A 23 12.08 -1.91 7.42
CA ARG A 23 12.23 -0.61 6.76
C ARG A 23 13.43 0.17 7.30
N THR A 24 13.60 0.19 8.63
CA THR A 24 14.73 0.84 9.30
C THR A 24 16.07 0.24 8.89
N GLN A 25 16.14 -1.09 8.77
CA GLN A 25 17.35 -1.80 8.34
C GLN A 25 17.63 -1.68 6.83
N ASN A 26 16.59 -1.40 6.03
CA ASN A 26 16.62 -1.45 4.57
C ASN A 26 16.06 -0.17 3.92
N PRO A 27 16.61 1.02 4.22
CA PRO A 27 16.00 2.30 3.81
C PRO A 27 15.95 2.51 2.29
N ASN A 28 16.90 1.93 1.54
CA ASN A 28 17.04 2.14 0.09
C ASN A 28 16.43 1.01 -0.77
N ARG A 29 15.52 0.23 -0.19
CA ARG A 29 14.90 -0.94 -0.82
C ARG A 29 13.42 -0.69 -1.10
N ILE A 30 12.91 -1.24 -2.20
CA ILE A 30 11.48 -1.25 -2.50
C ILE A 30 10.79 -2.29 -1.62
N PHE A 31 9.63 -1.95 -1.06
CA PHE A 31 8.79 -2.88 -0.32
C PHE A 31 7.45 -3.00 -1.01
N LEU A 32 7.04 -4.22 -1.35
CA LEU A 32 5.69 -4.56 -1.76
C LEU A 32 4.89 -5.00 -0.53
N ILE A 33 3.76 -4.35 -0.29
CA ILE A 33 2.93 -4.54 0.91
C ILE A 33 1.55 -5.05 0.47
N PRO A 34 1.35 -6.38 0.41
CA PRO A 34 0.05 -6.96 0.15
C PRO A 34 -0.82 -7.05 1.41
N GLY A 35 -2.13 -7.15 1.19
CA GLY A 35 -3.03 -7.72 2.19
C GLY A 35 -3.78 -6.74 3.08
N PHE A 36 -3.78 -5.43 2.81
CA PHE A 36 -4.67 -4.52 3.54
C PHE A 36 -6.14 -4.69 3.11
N GLY A 37 -7.08 -4.32 3.98
CA GLY A 37 -8.51 -4.49 3.82
C GLY A 37 -8.96 -5.93 4.09
N ALA A 38 -9.02 -6.75 3.05
CA ALA A 38 -9.65 -8.08 3.10
C ALA A 38 -8.96 -9.10 4.04
N GLN A 39 -7.72 -8.82 4.50
CA GLN A 39 -7.01 -9.65 5.48
C GLN A 39 -6.99 -9.01 6.88
N GLY A 40 -7.81 -7.97 7.10
CA GLY A 40 -8.04 -7.35 8.42
C GLY A 40 -7.13 -6.16 8.74
N ALA A 41 -6.04 -5.95 8.00
CA ALA A 41 -5.19 -4.78 8.18
C ALA A 41 -5.84 -3.51 7.62
N LYS A 42 -5.87 -2.43 8.41
CA LYS A 42 -6.38 -1.12 7.99
C LYS A 42 -5.26 -0.32 7.30
N LEU A 43 -5.61 0.42 6.25
CA LEU A 43 -4.63 1.20 5.49
C LEU A 43 -3.96 2.25 6.39
N GLU A 44 -4.73 2.90 7.25
CA GLU A 44 -4.30 3.96 8.15
C GLU A 44 -3.20 3.50 9.12
N ASN A 45 -3.21 2.22 9.50
CA ASN A 45 -2.20 1.63 10.39
C ASN A 45 -0.89 1.31 9.66
N LEU A 46 -0.92 1.23 8.32
CA LEU A 46 0.25 0.91 7.48
C LEU A 46 0.98 2.16 7.01
N LEU A 47 0.26 3.25 6.76
CA LEU A 47 0.84 4.46 6.19
C LEU A 47 2.01 5.02 7.02
N PRO A 48 1.97 5.06 8.36
CA PRO A 48 3.08 5.59 9.18
C PRO A 48 4.40 4.82 9.02
N VAL A 49 4.34 3.54 8.66
CA VAL A 49 5.52 2.67 8.48
C VAL A 49 5.91 2.52 7.00
N CYS A 50 5.20 3.20 6.11
CA CYS A 50 5.48 3.26 4.67
C CYS A 50 6.30 4.51 4.31
N GLY A 51 7.02 4.45 3.19
CA GLY A 51 7.72 5.61 2.63
C GLY A 51 7.63 5.66 1.11
N ARG A 52 8.36 6.58 0.47
CA ARG A 52 8.35 6.75 -1.00
C ARG A 52 8.69 5.47 -1.78
N ASN A 53 9.41 4.52 -1.15
CA ASN A 53 9.79 3.23 -1.73
C ASN A 53 8.87 2.08 -1.27
N SER A 54 7.59 2.36 -1.00
CA SER A 54 6.57 1.37 -0.66
C SER A 54 5.51 1.27 -1.76
N LEU A 55 5.19 0.05 -2.17
CA LEU A 55 4.10 -0.28 -3.09
C LEU A 55 3.02 -1.00 -2.30
N ILE A 56 1.92 -0.30 -2.00
CA ILE A 56 0.78 -0.88 -1.26
C ILE A 56 -0.19 -1.51 -2.26
N ASN A 57 -0.37 -2.83 -2.20
CA ASN A 57 -1.20 -3.55 -3.15
C ASN A 57 -2.66 -3.64 -2.68
N SER A 58 -3.58 -3.18 -3.53
CA SER A 58 -5.03 -3.42 -3.43
C SER A 58 -5.52 -4.09 -4.70
N SER A 59 -6.02 -5.31 -4.60
CA SER A 59 -6.53 -6.07 -5.76
C SER A 59 -8.03 -6.32 -5.61
N ARG A 60 -8.45 -7.25 -4.75
CA ARG A 60 -9.86 -7.66 -4.60
C ARG A 60 -10.80 -6.49 -4.24
N GLY A 61 -10.35 -5.54 -3.43
CA GLY A 61 -11.16 -4.37 -3.06
C GLY A 61 -11.46 -3.44 -4.23
N ILE A 62 -10.62 -3.43 -5.27
CA ILE A 62 -10.82 -2.65 -6.49
C ILE A 62 -11.53 -3.51 -7.54
N HIS A 63 -11.02 -4.71 -7.80
CA HIS A 63 -11.54 -5.58 -8.86
C HIS A 63 -12.99 -6.03 -8.60
N PHE A 64 -13.34 -6.31 -7.35
CA PHE A 64 -14.69 -6.78 -6.98
C PHE A 64 -15.56 -5.69 -6.37
N ALA A 65 -15.25 -4.41 -6.66
CA ALA A 65 -16.06 -3.28 -6.22
C ALA A 65 -17.49 -3.30 -6.81
N SER A 66 -17.68 -3.95 -7.97
CA SER A 66 -18.99 -4.28 -8.52
C SER A 66 -18.91 -5.49 -9.44
N ASN A 67 -20.02 -6.23 -9.52
CA ASN A 67 -20.26 -7.33 -10.47
C ASN A 67 -21.20 -6.93 -11.61
N GLY A 68 -21.60 -5.65 -11.69
CA GLY A 68 -22.52 -5.12 -12.70
C GLY A 68 -21.81 -4.49 -13.89
N SER A 69 -22.58 -3.89 -14.81
CA SER A 69 -22.04 -3.15 -15.97
C SER A 69 -21.27 -1.89 -15.59
N ASP A 70 -21.37 -1.44 -14.33
CA ASP A 70 -20.64 -0.30 -13.77
C ASP A 70 -19.25 -0.66 -13.21
N PHE A 71 -18.79 -1.91 -13.39
CA PHE A 71 -17.54 -2.42 -12.80
C PHE A 71 -16.33 -1.49 -13.01
N ALA A 72 -16.16 -0.94 -14.21
CA ALA A 72 -15.03 -0.08 -14.54
C ALA A 72 -15.08 1.25 -13.76
N ALA A 73 -16.27 1.86 -13.69
CA ALA A 73 -16.48 3.09 -12.92
C ALA A 73 -16.27 2.85 -11.41
N ARG A 74 -16.77 1.72 -10.90
CA ARG A 74 -16.63 1.34 -9.49
C ARG A 74 -15.18 1.03 -9.10
N ALA A 75 -14.45 0.31 -9.94
CA ALA A 75 -13.02 0.07 -9.75
C ALA A 75 -12.24 1.40 -9.70
N GLY A 76 -12.54 2.34 -10.61
CA GLY A 76 -11.96 3.68 -10.61
C GLY A 76 -12.25 4.45 -9.31
N GLN A 77 -13.49 4.43 -8.84
CA GLN A 77 -13.89 5.07 -7.59
C GLN A 77 -13.16 4.51 -6.37
N GLU A 78 -13.04 3.18 -6.25
CA GLU A 78 -12.30 2.56 -5.15
C GLU A 78 -10.80 2.85 -5.21
N ALA A 79 -10.21 2.86 -6.41
CA ALA A 79 -8.82 3.27 -6.60
C ALA A 79 -8.59 4.73 -6.19
N GLU A 80 -9.48 5.65 -6.59
CA GLU A 80 -9.41 7.06 -6.24
C GLU A 80 -9.58 7.28 -4.73
N LYS A 81 -10.50 6.57 -4.09
CA LYS A 81 -10.70 6.60 -2.63
C LYS A 81 -9.42 6.19 -1.89
N ILE A 82 -8.79 5.09 -2.30
CA ILE A 82 -7.51 4.63 -1.73
C ILE A 82 -6.42 5.68 -1.94
N HIS A 83 -6.32 6.23 -3.15
CA HIS A 83 -5.36 7.27 -3.47
C HIS A 83 -5.51 8.50 -2.57
N LYS A 84 -6.74 9.00 -2.36
CA LYS A 84 -7.01 10.14 -1.47
C LYS A 84 -6.64 9.88 -0.01
N MET A 85 -6.89 8.66 0.49
CA MET A 85 -6.47 8.26 1.84
C MET A 85 -4.95 8.30 1.97
N MET A 86 -4.21 7.78 0.99
CA MET A 86 -2.75 7.84 0.97
C MET A 86 -2.23 9.28 0.84
N GLN A 87 -2.83 10.07 -0.05
CA GLN A 87 -2.42 11.45 -0.30
C GLN A 87 -2.53 12.31 0.95
N THR A 88 -3.61 12.15 1.74
CA THR A 88 -3.79 12.86 3.01
C THR A 88 -2.63 12.60 4.00
N HIS A 89 -2.03 11.41 3.96
CA HIS A 89 -0.93 11.05 4.86
C HIS A 89 0.44 11.50 4.34
N PHE A 90 0.66 11.46 3.02
CA PHE A 90 1.96 11.77 2.41
C PHE A 90 2.07 13.23 1.92
N ILE A 91 1.22 14.16 2.41
CA ILE A 91 1.31 15.57 2.07
C ILE A 91 2.72 16.10 2.43
N GLY A 92 3.47 16.57 1.44
CA GLY A 92 4.80 17.16 1.64
C GLY A 92 5.98 16.19 1.64
N LEU A 93 5.76 14.90 1.32
CA LEU A 93 6.82 13.97 0.90
C LEU A 93 7.11 14.12 -0.60
#